data_AF-A0A958WC02-F1
#
_entry.id   AF-A0A958WC02-F1
#
_cell.length_a   1.000
_cell.length_b   1.000
_cell.length_c   1.000
_cell.angle_alpha   90.00
_cell.angle_beta   90.00
_cell.angle_gamma   90.00
#
_symmetry.space_group_name_H-M   'P 1'
#
loop_
_entity.id
_entity.type
_entity.pdbx_description
1 polymer ?
#
loop_
_entity_poly.entity_id
_entity_poly.type
_entity_poly.pdbx_seq_one_letter_code
_entity_poly.pdbx_strand_id
1 'polypeptide(L)'
;MKKLFIILLAVTAFSCQEKGTESANEANTESTREIKDYLSQYKPYPMDFDATSYNETDRTILKKLVEASEYLDTIYWLQTSKYGLHLRDSLAAIKDKNQSTKDLLTLVNRNGGPFELLNGYKTFIGNQTYYPGDELYPMA
;
A
#
# COMPACT_ATOMS: atom_id res chain seq x y z
N MET A 1 60.43 3.10 -38.79
CA MET A 1 61.24 1.95 -38.31
C MET A 1 61.15 1.88 -36.79
N LYS A 2 60.42 0.86 -36.30
CA LYS A 2 60.62 0.04 -35.09
C LYS A 2 61.23 0.64 -33.79
N LYS A 3 60.40 0.52 -32.72
CA LYS A 3 60.71 0.13 -31.32
C LYS A 3 61.29 1.26 -30.43
N LEU A 4 60.99 1.40 -29.13
CA LEU A 4 60.64 0.41 -28.10
C LEU A 4 59.95 1.09 -26.89
N PHE A 5 59.09 0.33 -26.22
CA PHE A 5 58.40 0.55 -24.95
C PHE A 5 59.26 1.06 -23.78
N ILE A 6 58.71 1.95 -22.93
CA ILE A 6 58.87 1.91 -21.46
C ILE A 6 57.52 2.22 -20.78
N ILE A 7 57.08 1.26 -19.98
CA ILE A 7 55.88 1.25 -19.12
C ILE A 7 56.21 2.03 -17.83
N LEU A 8 55.34 2.96 -17.41
CA LEU A 8 55.36 3.47 -16.03
C LEU A 8 53.93 3.63 -15.49
N LEU A 9 53.50 2.54 -14.84
CA LEU A 9 52.70 2.45 -13.60
C LEU A 9 51.66 3.55 -13.33
N ALA A 10 50.43 3.34 -13.82
CA ALA A 10 49.24 4.02 -13.34
C ALA A 10 48.77 3.37 -12.02
N VAL A 11 49.06 4.02 -10.88
CA VAL A 11 48.41 3.70 -9.60
C VAL A 11 47.13 4.54 -9.53
N THR A 12 46.06 4.04 -10.13
CA THR A 12 44.72 4.58 -9.87
C THR A 12 44.28 4.08 -8.51
N ALA A 13 44.25 4.98 -7.52
CA ALA A 13 43.60 4.74 -6.26
C ALA A 13 42.12 4.42 -6.52
N PHE A 14 41.75 3.15 -6.36
CA PHE A 14 40.37 2.73 -6.18
C PHE A 14 39.90 3.29 -4.84
N SER A 15 39.48 4.56 -4.86
CA SER A 15 38.65 5.12 -3.80
C SER A 15 37.30 4.42 -3.92
N CYS A 16 37.07 3.45 -3.03
CA CYS A 16 35.78 2.84 -2.83
C CYS A 16 34.85 3.93 -2.29
N GLN A 17 34.15 4.59 -3.19
CA GLN A 17 33.09 5.52 -2.85
C GLN A 17 31.95 4.70 -2.26
N GLU A 18 31.72 4.87 -0.95
CA GLU A 18 30.51 4.37 -0.29
C GLU A 18 29.32 4.85 -1.12
N LYS A 19 28.61 3.90 -1.71
CA LYS A 19 27.43 4.16 -2.53
C LYS A 19 26.36 4.73 -1.59
N GLY A 20 26.25 6.04 -1.62
CA GLY A 20 25.40 6.83 -0.74
C GLY A 20 23.94 6.40 -0.80
N THR A 21 23.31 6.54 0.36
CA THR A 21 21.90 6.40 0.73
C THR A 21 20.94 7.37 -0.01
N GLU A 22 21.38 8.05 -1.05
CA GLU A 22 20.61 9.08 -1.78
C GLU A 22 19.45 8.49 -2.58
N SER A 23 19.66 7.35 -3.26
CA SER A 23 18.61 6.72 -4.09
C SER A 23 17.42 6.18 -3.28
N ALA A 24 17.62 5.80 -2.02
CA ALA A 24 16.55 5.31 -1.15
C ALA A 24 15.65 6.45 -0.63
N ASN A 25 16.22 7.63 -0.42
CA ASN A 25 15.49 8.78 0.12
C ASN A 25 14.59 9.43 -0.94
N GLU A 26 15.05 9.51 -2.19
CA GLU A 26 14.26 10.02 -3.31
C GLU A 26 13.09 9.09 -3.66
N ALA A 27 13.34 7.78 -3.75
CA ALA A 27 12.29 6.79 -4.03
C ALA A 27 11.21 6.74 -2.93
N ASN A 28 11.61 6.88 -1.66
CA ASN A 28 10.68 6.94 -0.53
C ASN A 28 9.84 8.23 -0.54
N THR A 29 10.46 9.35 -0.93
CA THR A 29 9.76 10.64 -1.06
C THR A 29 8.75 10.63 -2.19
N GLU A 30 9.09 10.02 -3.33
CA GLU A 30 8.19 9.88 -4.47
C GLU A 30 6.97 9.00 -4.14
N SER A 31 7.21 7.82 -3.55
CA SER A 31 6.14 6.92 -3.11
C SER A 31 5.20 7.58 -2.09
N THR A 32 5.74 8.38 -1.17
CA THR A 32 4.92 9.14 -0.21
C THR A 32 4.05 10.20 -0.89
N ARG A 33 4.56 10.85 -1.95
CA ARG A 33 3.77 11.83 -2.72
C ARG A 33 2.65 11.15 -3.48
N GLU A 34 2.95 10.05 -4.15
CA GLU A 34 1.99 9.25 -4.91
C GLU A 34 0.82 8.76 -4.04
N ILE A 35 1.10 8.27 -2.82
CA ILE A 35 0.05 7.86 -1.87
C ILE A 35 -0.89 9.02 -1.53
N LYS A 36 -0.35 10.23 -1.31
CA LYS A 36 -1.16 11.42 -1.00
C LYS A 36 -2.01 11.85 -2.19
N ASP A 37 -1.44 11.79 -3.39
CA ASP A 37 -2.16 12.10 -4.62
C ASP A 37 -3.33 11.12 -4.79
N TYR A 38 -3.12 9.83 -4.56
CA TYR A 38 -4.19 8.84 -4.62
C TYR A 38 -5.27 9.06 -3.57
N LEU A 39 -4.89 9.36 -2.32
CA LEU A 39 -5.86 9.67 -1.27
C LEU A 39 -6.69 10.92 -1.57
N SER A 40 -6.12 11.90 -2.29
CA SER A 40 -6.80 13.16 -2.64
C SER A 40 -7.99 12.96 -3.59
N GLN A 41 -8.04 11.84 -4.31
CA GLN A 41 -9.16 11.47 -5.17
C GLN A 41 -10.44 11.16 -4.37
N TYR A 42 -10.31 10.81 -3.08
CA TYR A 42 -11.43 10.46 -2.23
C TYR A 42 -11.79 11.62 -1.30
N LYS A 43 -12.95 12.23 -1.55
CA LYS A 43 -13.50 13.26 -0.66
C LYS A 43 -14.28 12.60 0.49
N PRO A 44 -13.95 12.88 1.77
CA PRO A 44 -14.76 12.42 2.88
C PRO A 44 -16.20 12.92 2.76
N TYR A 45 -17.15 12.03 3.00
CA TYR A 45 -18.58 12.35 2.99
C TYR A 45 -19.25 11.71 4.22
N PRO A 46 -19.98 12.48 5.04
CA PRO A 46 -20.68 11.94 6.21
C PRO A 46 -21.85 11.06 5.78
N MET A 47 -21.94 9.87 6.38
CA MET A 47 -23.02 8.90 6.15
C MET A 47 -23.92 8.85 7.39
N ASP A 48 -24.61 9.96 7.64
CA ASP A 48 -25.48 10.08 8.81
C ASP A 48 -26.74 9.20 8.66
N PHE A 49 -27.18 8.58 9.75
CA PHE A 49 -28.39 7.76 9.79
C PHE A 49 -29.23 8.12 11.02
N ASP A 50 -30.49 8.51 10.79
CA ASP A 50 -31.45 8.82 11.85
C ASP A 50 -32.27 7.57 12.23
N ALA A 51 -32.00 7.04 13.42
CA ALA A 51 -32.69 5.88 13.99
C ALA A 51 -33.76 6.25 15.03
N THR A 52 -34.15 7.53 15.14
CA THR A 52 -35.07 8.01 16.19
C THR A 52 -36.47 7.42 16.09
N SER A 53 -36.94 7.11 14.89
CA SER A 53 -38.26 6.51 14.64
C SER A 53 -38.35 5.02 14.96
N TYR A 54 -37.22 4.36 15.24
CA TYR A 54 -37.15 2.92 15.39
C TYR A 54 -37.56 2.53 16.81
N ASN A 55 -38.13 1.34 17.02
CA ASN A 55 -38.33 0.81 18.36
C ASN A 55 -37.03 0.10 18.85
N GLU A 56 -37.04 -0.39 20.10
CA GLU A 56 -35.86 -1.06 20.67
C GLU A 56 -35.48 -2.36 19.96
N THR A 57 -36.48 -3.12 19.51
CA THR A 57 -36.27 -4.37 18.76
C THR A 57 -35.60 -4.09 17.43
N ASP A 58 -36.09 -3.11 16.66
CA ASP A 58 -35.53 -2.75 15.35
C ASP A 58 -34.10 -2.22 15.49
N ARG A 59 -33.83 -1.39 16.51
CA ARG A 59 -32.46 -0.96 16.81
C ARG A 59 -31.53 -2.13 17.14
N THR A 60 -32.03 -3.15 17.83
CA THR A 60 -31.25 -4.34 18.18
C THR A 60 -30.96 -5.18 16.94
N ILE A 61 -31.96 -5.38 16.07
CA ILE A 61 -31.79 -6.06 14.78
C ILE A 61 -30.75 -5.33 13.94
N LEU A 62 -30.86 -4.00 13.83
CA LEU A 62 -29.92 -3.19 13.05
C LEU A 62 -28.48 -3.36 13.53
N LYS A 63 -28.24 -3.33 14.85
CA LYS A 63 -26.92 -3.59 15.43
C LYS A 63 -26.38 -4.97 15.03
N LYS A 64 -27.23 -6.00 15.03
CA LYS A 64 -26.84 -7.35 14.61
C LYS A 64 -26.53 -7.45 13.12
N LEU A 65 -27.24 -6.69 12.27
CA LEU A 65 -26.93 -6.61 10.84
C LEU A 65 -25.59 -5.91 10.60
N VAL A 66 -25.29 -4.83 11.34
CA VAL A 66 -23.99 -4.16 11.28
C VAL A 66 -22.87 -5.12 11.71
N GLU A 67 -23.02 -5.80 12.84
CA GLU A 67 -22.07 -6.82 13.31
C GLU A 67 -21.87 -7.93 12.27
N ALA A 68 -22.95 -8.42 11.64
CA ALA A 68 -22.85 -9.41 10.57
C ALA A 68 -22.09 -8.88 9.34
N SER A 69 -22.26 -7.61 9.00
CA SER A 69 -21.59 -6.99 7.85
C SER A 69 -20.08 -6.84 8.04
N GLU A 70 -19.59 -6.74 9.27
CA GLU A 70 -18.15 -6.71 9.56
C GLU A 70 -17.44 -7.99 9.12
N TYR A 71 -18.13 -9.15 9.16
CA TYR A 71 -17.59 -10.40 8.64
C TYR A 71 -17.46 -10.40 7.11
N LEU A 72 -18.30 -9.63 6.41
CA LEU A 72 -18.21 -9.51 4.95
C LEU A 72 -16.93 -8.79 4.52
N ASP A 73 -16.45 -7.81 5.28
CA ASP A 73 -15.15 -7.17 5.02
C ASP A 73 -14.04 -8.22 5.07
N THR A 74 -14.01 -9.05 6.12
CA THR A 74 -13.00 -10.11 6.27
C THR A 74 -13.05 -11.11 5.10
N ILE A 75 -14.24 -11.53 4.67
CA ILE A 75 -14.40 -12.43 3.52
C ILE A 75 -13.90 -11.77 2.24
N TYR A 76 -14.23 -10.49 2.01
CA TYR A 76 -13.77 -9.73 0.86
C TYR A 76 -12.24 -9.72 0.77
N TRP A 77 -11.55 -9.41 1.87
CA TRP A 77 -10.08 -9.44 1.91
C TRP A 77 -9.48 -10.81 1.56
N LEU A 78 -10.12 -11.89 2.00
CA LEU A 78 -9.66 -13.25 1.68
C LEU A 78 -9.88 -13.62 0.21
N GLN A 79 -10.83 -12.98 -0.47
CA GLN A 79 -11.13 -13.18 -1.89
C GLN A 79 -10.28 -12.28 -2.79
N THR A 80 -9.93 -11.07 -2.35
CA THR A 80 -9.20 -10.09 -3.17
C THR A 80 -7.70 -10.17 -3.00
N SER A 81 -7.20 -10.21 -1.76
CA SER A 81 -5.76 -10.19 -1.52
C SER A 81 -5.43 -10.61 -0.09
N LYS A 82 -4.97 -11.87 0.07
CA LYS A 82 -4.42 -12.32 1.37
C LYS A 82 -3.17 -11.53 1.73
N TYR A 83 -2.35 -11.18 0.73
CA TYR A 83 -1.21 -10.30 0.92
C TYR A 83 -1.65 -8.90 1.42
N GLY A 84 -2.65 -8.30 0.78
CA GLY A 84 -3.24 -7.02 1.19
C GLY A 84 -3.77 -7.05 2.62
N LEU A 85 -4.44 -8.14 3.00
CA LEU A 85 -4.91 -8.38 4.36
C LEU A 85 -3.75 -8.39 5.37
N HIS A 86 -2.69 -9.15 5.09
CA HIS A 86 -1.50 -9.18 5.94
C HIS A 86 -0.81 -7.81 6.04
N LEU A 87 -0.71 -7.09 4.93
CA LEU A 87 -0.15 -5.74 4.88
C LEU A 87 -0.98 -4.78 5.76
N ARG A 88 -2.30 -4.77 5.60
CA ARG A 88 -3.23 -3.97 6.40
C ARG A 88 -3.04 -4.24 7.88
N ASP A 89 -3.07 -5.50 8.28
CA ASP A 89 -2.98 -5.90 9.70
C ASP A 89 -1.61 -5.54 10.29
N SER A 90 -0.54 -5.72 9.51
CA SER A 90 0.82 -5.32 9.91
C SER A 90 0.93 -3.81 10.10
N LEU A 91 0.41 -3.02 9.15
CA LEU A 91 0.37 -1.58 9.24
C LEU A 91 -0.46 -1.13 10.45
N ALA A 92 -1.62 -1.75 10.69
CA ALA A 92 -2.49 -1.45 11.82
C ALA A 92 -1.82 -1.74 13.18
N ALA A 93 -0.99 -2.77 13.26
CA ALA A 93 -0.28 -3.16 14.48
C ALA A 93 0.88 -2.22 14.88
N ILE A 94 1.39 -1.38 13.97
CA ILE A 94 2.47 -0.43 14.27
C ILE A 94 2.01 0.57 15.35
N LYS A 95 2.78 0.69 16.44
CA LYS A 95 2.58 1.72 17.47
C LYS A 95 3.20 3.04 17.01
N ASP A 96 2.63 4.17 17.44
CA ASP A 96 3.16 5.52 17.15
C ASP A 96 3.38 5.81 15.65
N LYS A 97 2.39 5.45 14.83
CA LYS A 97 2.42 5.63 13.36
C LYS A 97 2.67 7.09 12.99
N ASN A 98 3.68 7.33 12.15
CA ASN A 98 3.83 8.62 11.47
C ASN A 98 2.71 8.82 10.43
N GLN A 99 2.61 10.03 9.86
CA GLN A 99 1.53 10.35 8.92
C GLN A 99 1.58 9.48 7.66
N SER A 100 2.77 9.20 7.11
CA SER A 100 2.92 8.35 5.92
C SER A 100 2.37 6.93 6.15
N THR A 101 2.62 6.34 7.33
CA THR A 101 2.06 5.02 7.69
C THR A 101 0.53 5.07 7.81
N LYS A 102 -0.04 6.17 8.34
CA LYS A 102 -1.50 6.35 8.43
C LYS A 102 -2.13 6.51 7.05
N ASP A 103 -1.49 7.29 6.18
CA ASP A 103 -1.93 7.52 4.80
C ASP A 103 -1.91 6.21 4.02
N LEU A 104 -0.81 5.46 4.10
CA LEU A 104 -0.69 4.14 3.48
C LEU A 104 -1.76 3.16 3.98
N LEU A 105 -1.96 3.05 5.30
CA LEU A 105 -3.01 2.19 5.86
C LEU A 105 -4.41 2.60 5.35
N THR A 106 -4.68 3.90 5.28
CA THR A 106 -5.95 4.43 4.76
C THR A 106 -6.13 4.05 3.29
N LEU A 107 -5.08 4.16 2.47
CA LEU A 107 -5.16 3.85 1.05
C LEU A 107 -5.31 2.34 0.80
N VAL A 108 -4.60 1.50 1.56
CA VAL A 108 -4.76 0.04 1.52
C VAL A 108 -6.20 -0.34 1.87
N ASN A 109 -6.75 0.21 2.96
CA ASN A 109 -8.14 -0.05 3.35
C ASN A 109 -9.15 0.33 2.28
N ARG A 110 -8.98 1.49 1.63
CA ARG A 110 -9.89 1.97 0.58
C ARG A 110 -9.87 1.11 -0.68
N ASN A 111 -8.71 0.56 -1.02
CA ASN A 111 -8.51 -0.20 -2.26
C ASN A 111 -8.60 -1.72 -2.08
N GLY A 112 -8.75 -2.24 -0.85
CA GLY A 112 -8.79 -3.69 -0.65
C GLY A 112 -7.48 -4.41 -1.00
N GLY A 113 -6.35 -3.70 -1.01
CA GLY A 113 -5.06 -4.23 -1.46
C GLY A 113 -4.02 -3.14 -1.76
N PRO A 114 -2.82 -3.51 -2.26
CA PRO A 114 -1.72 -2.59 -2.57
C PRO A 114 -1.81 -1.96 -3.98
N PHE A 115 -2.98 -1.97 -4.61
CA PHE A 115 -3.21 -1.54 -5.99
C PHE A 115 -4.14 -0.33 -6.04
N GLU A 116 -3.85 0.61 -6.92
CA GLU A 116 -4.72 1.78 -7.15
C GLU A 116 -5.86 1.40 -8.11
N LEU A 117 -7.10 1.35 -7.60
CA LEU A 117 -8.27 0.87 -8.36
C LEU A 117 -8.81 1.86 -9.41
N LEU A 118 -8.60 3.16 -9.23
CA LEU A 118 -9.06 4.24 -10.12
C LEU A 118 -8.09 4.54 -11.28
N ASN A 119 -6.83 4.10 -11.17
CA ASN A 119 -5.74 4.40 -12.09
C ASN A 119 -5.03 3.13 -12.58
N GLY A 120 -5.80 2.19 -13.13
CA GLY A 120 -5.27 1.05 -13.87
C GLY A 120 -4.54 0.00 -13.02
N TYR A 121 -4.89 -0.13 -11.73
CA TYR A 121 -4.34 -1.13 -10.82
C TYR A 121 -2.83 -1.02 -10.60
N LYS A 122 -2.29 0.20 -10.68
CA LYS A 122 -0.88 0.45 -10.41
C LYS A 122 -0.57 0.10 -8.95
N THR A 123 0.48 -0.68 -8.74
CA THR A 123 0.97 -1.03 -7.41
C THR A 123 1.62 0.17 -6.77
N PHE A 124 1.09 0.63 -5.63
CA PHE A 124 1.65 1.76 -4.88
C PHE A 124 2.59 1.33 -3.74
N ILE A 125 2.60 0.05 -3.38
CA ILE A 125 3.55 -0.52 -2.43
C ILE A 125 3.88 -1.99 -2.73
N GLY A 126 5.14 -2.36 -2.56
CA GLY A 126 5.64 -3.69 -2.87
C GLY A 126 5.94 -3.84 -4.36
N ASN A 127 6.03 -5.09 -4.83
CA ASN A 127 6.45 -5.44 -6.18
C ASN A 127 5.48 -6.40 -6.88
N GLN A 128 4.30 -6.64 -6.30
CA GLN A 128 3.27 -7.47 -6.93
C GLN A 128 2.66 -6.73 -8.11
N THR A 129 2.32 -7.44 -9.17
CA THR A 129 1.48 -6.91 -10.26
C THR A 129 0.05 -7.34 -9.99
N TYR A 130 -0.92 -6.47 -10.29
CA TYR A 130 -2.32 -6.81 -10.15
C TYR A 130 -2.69 -8.02 -11.02
N TYR A 131 -3.44 -8.95 -10.44
CA TYR A 131 -3.94 -10.14 -11.12
C TYR A 131 -5.48 -10.14 -11.10
N PRO A 132 -6.17 -10.10 -12.26
CA PRO A 132 -7.63 -10.02 -12.28
C PRO A 132 -8.37 -11.23 -11.68
N GLY A 133 -7.69 -12.36 -11.49
CA GLY A 133 -8.27 -13.53 -10.84
C GLY A 133 -8.19 -13.50 -9.31
N ASP A 134 -7.55 -12.46 -8.75
CA ASP A 134 -7.31 -12.25 -7.31
C ASP A 134 -6.92 -13.57 -6.60
N GLU A 135 -7.55 -13.89 -5.46
CA GLU A 135 -7.31 -15.13 -4.71
C GLU A 135 -8.28 -16.26 -5.10
N LEU A 136 -9.15 -16.02 -6.08
CA LEU A 136 -10.20 -16.96 -6.49
C LEU A 136 -9.70 -18.00 -7.50
N TYR A 137 -8.74 -17.61 -8.34
CA TYR A 137 -8.17 -18.47 -9.38
C TYR A 137 -6.67 -18.65 -9.21
N PRO A 138 -6.10 -19.82 -9.58
CA PRO A 138 -4.65 -19.99 -9.62
C PRO A 138 -3.99 -18.96 -10.53
N MET A 139 -2.80 -18.49 -10.14
CA MET A 139 -1.92 -17.74 -11.04
C MET A 139 -1.29 -18.72 -12.03
N ALA A 140 -1.34 -18.40 -13.33
CA ALA A 140 -0.74 -19.20 -14.40
C ALA A 140 0.78 -19.05 -14.47
#